data_AF-A0A976QHN9-F1
#
_entry.id   AF-A0A976QHN9-F1
#
_cell.length_a   1.000
_cell.length_b   1.000
_cell.length_c   1.000
_cell.angle_alpha   90.00
_cell.angle_beta   90.00
_cell.angle_gamma   90.00
#
_symmetry.space_group_name_H-M   'P 1'
#
loop_
_entity.id
_entity.type
_entity.pdbx_description
1 polymer ?
#
loop_
_entity_poly.entity_id
_entity_poly.type
_entity_poly.pdbx_seq_one_letter_code
_entity_poly.pdbx_strand_id
1 'polypeptide(L)'
;NYDAESAACNTECARRGYGGGECYTTAYPPPPFTTPFCSGYTFADLIPDQGACSGATVGCVCCHNCPSSPPGDNVSVGSCSVNITGTGWDYTDGSSVGFHELDKDTSWRSYWMCDAPSGSSCASNLQIKTSWPTVSGDQITVRTDILAKSASHDLGAGFIFNGGSCKYTVNLVGTTESSANVIGDELGACETGTHTFGMTRDANTGNYLTWMMEMEYCGDGECNCGETCTACSTDCGSCDTIDPTTVIKVKRKSTSEDVTNKYLRTDTYAIQFEDSDNVGGSGLKQCKYYIRSCDVGGTNCASDVVSFGTRTCNTPVDINVGVSPYNLDYGYRYLIYSEVTDNADNWNYAFQYLRTDFTIPTTEIR
;
A
#
# COMPACT_ATOMS: atom_id res chain seq x y z
N ASN A 1 -55.09 -10.27 3.69
CA ASN A 1 -53.91 -11.12 3.94
C ASN A 1 -52.77 -10.87 2.97
N TYR A 2 -53.04 -10.63 1.67
CA TYR A 2 -51.99 -10.33 0.68
C TYR A 2 -51.07 -9.15 1.04
N ASP A 3 -51.59 -8.09 1.68
CA ASP A 3 -50.79 -6.92 2.06
C ASP A 3 -49.79 -7.19 3.19
N ALA A 4 -50.14 -8.05 4.15
CA ALA A 4 -49.26 -8.41 5.26
C ALA A 4 -48.15 -9.38 4.81
N GLU A 5 -48.49 -10.30 3.90
CA GLU A 5 -47.56 -11.26 3.31
C GLU A 5 -46.57 -10.54 2.38
N SER A 6 -47.07 -9.62 1.54
CA SER A 6 -46.21 -8.76 0.70
C SER A 6 -45.31 -7.86 1.55
N ALA A 7 -45.79 -7.36 2.69
CA ALA A 7 -44.96 -6.57 3.61
C ALA A 7 -43.84 -7.41 4.26
N ALA A 8 -44.12 -8.65 4.65
CA ALA A 8 -43.11 -9.57 5.18
C ALA A 8 -42.05 -9.92 4.12
N CYS A 9 -42.50 -10.16 2.88
CA CYS A 9 -41.62 -10.40 1.74
C CYS A 9 -40.71 -9.21 1.45
N ASN A 10 -41.29 -8.00 1.35
CA ASN A 10 -40.55 -6.77 1.17
C ASN A 10 -39.57 -6.50 2.33
N THR A 11 -39.96 -6.82 3.57
CA THR A 11 -39.08 -6.67 4.74
C THR A 11 -37.88 -7.61 4.67
N GLU A 12 -38.09 -8.87 4.27
CA GLU A 12 -36.99 -9.83 4.13
C GLU A 12 -36.09 -9.50 2.93
N CYS A 13 -36.67 -9.09 1.80
CA CYS A 13 -35.90 -8.61 0.66
C CYS A 13 -35.10 -7.34 1.02
N ALA A 14 -35.69 -6.40 1.75
CA ALA A 14 -34.99 -5.21 2.25
C ALA A 14 -33.88 -5.54 3.26
N ARG A 15 -34.10 -6.52 4.15
CA ARG A 15 -33.06 -7.03 5.08
C ARG A 15 -31.85 -7.59 4.32
N ARG A 16 -32.08 -8.17 3.15
CA ARG A 16 -31.05 -8.68 2.23
C ARG A 16 -30.48 -7.60 1.29
N GLY A 17 -30.97 -6.35 1.38
CA GLY A 17 -30.48 -5.22 0.59
C GLY A 17 -31.19 -5.02 -0.75
N TYR A 18 -32.32 -5.69 -0.98
CA TYR A 18 -33.08 -5.59 -2.23
C TYR A 18 -34.21 -4.55 -2.14
N GLY A 19 -34.49 -3.88 -3.27
CA GLY A 19 -35.48 -2.79 -3.34
C GLY A 19 -36.95 -3.22 -3.30
N GLY A 20 -37.25 -4.51 -3.38
CA GLY A 20 -38.61 -5.06 -3.32
C GLY A 20 -38.67 -6.59 -3.46
N GLY A 21 -39.78 -7.18 -3.00
CA GLY A 21 -40.09 -8.61 -3.08
C GLY A 21 -41.52 -8.86 -3.53
N GLU A 22 -41.73 -9.94 -4.28
CA GLU A 22 -43.05 -10.41 -4.70
C GLU A 22 -43.37 -11.76 -4.04
N CYS A 23 -44.57 -11.89 -3.48
CA CYS A 23 -45.06 -13.17 -2.94
C CYS A 23 -45.60 -14.07 -4.05
N TYR A 24 -45.34 -15.38 -3.97
CA TYR A 24 -45.96 -16.36 -4.86
C TYR A 24 -46.58 -17.52 -4.07
N THR A 25 -47.73 -18.01 -4.54
CA THR A 25 -48.40 -19.16 -3.94
C THR A 25 -47.84 -20.45 -4.53
N THR A 26 -47.46 -21.43 -3.69
CA THR A 26 -46.73 -22.63 -4.12
C THR A 26 -47.60 -23.72 -4.76
N ALA A 27 -48.85 -23.44 -5.15
CA ALA A 27 -49.72 -24.45 -5.74
C ALA A 27 -49.15 -25.01 -7.07
N TYR A 28 -48.26 -24.24 -7.71
CA TYR A 28 -47.43 -24.68 -8.82
C TYR A 28 -45.98 -24.24 -8.56
N PRO A 29 -44.99 -25.13 -8.64
CA PRO A 29 -43.60 -24.68 -8.70
C PRO A 29 -43.47 -23.72 -9.89
N PRO A 30 -42.73 -22.60 -9.74
CA PRO A 30 -42.54 -21.69 -10.86
C PRO A 30 -41.96 -22.48 -12.04
N PRO A 31 -42.44 -22.25 -13.27
CA PRO A 31 -41.87 -22.90 -14.44
C PRO A 31 -40.35 -22.66 -14.47
N PRO A 32 -39.55 -23.60 -15.00
CA PRO A 32 -38.11 -23.41 -15.14
C PRO A 32 -37.84 -22.06 -15.81
N PHE A 33 -36.78 -21.36 -15.36
CA PHE A 33 -36.40 -19.95 -15.56
C PHE A 33 -36.25 -19.45 -17.02
N THR A 34 -37.04 -19.94 -17.98
CA THR A 34 -37.02 -19.52 -19.40
C THR A 34 -37.82 -18.25 -19.65
N THR A 35 -38.58 -17.75 -18.67
CA THR A 35 -39.27 -16.45 -18.71
C THR A 35 -38.98 -15.70 -17.42
N PRO A 36 -38.45 -14.46 -17.45
CA PRO A 36 -38.07 -13.74 -16.24
C PRO A 36 -39.33 -13.50 -15.39
N PHE A 37 -39.34 -14.09 -14.19
CA PHE A 37 -40.42 -13.93 -13.21
C PHE A 37 -40.57 -12.46 -12.79
N CYS A 38 -39.46 -11.72 -12.83
CA CYS A 38 -39.35 -10.32 -12.50
C CYS A 38 -39.07 -9.51 -13.78
N SER A 39 -40.05 -8.74 -14.26
CA SER A 39 -39.81 -7.84 -15.39
C SER A 39 -38.83 -6.73 -14.99
N GLY A 40 -37.70 -6.61 -15.68
CA GLY A 40 -36.68 -5.58 -15.44
C GLY A 40 -35.62 -5.92 -14.38
N TYR A 41 -35.63 -7.14 -13.84
CA TYR A 41 -34.59 -7.64 -12.93
C TYR A 41 -33.89 -8.87 -13.49
N THR A 42 -32.59 -8.97 -13.25
CA THR A 42 -31.77 -10.10 -13.74
C THR A 42 -31.87 -11.34 -12.83
N PHE A 43 -32.19 -11.17 -11.53
CA PHE A 43 -32.19 -12.24 -10.53
C PHE A 43 -33.48 -12.32 -9.73
N ALA A 44 -33.74 -13.52 -9.20
CA ALA A 44 -34.88 -13.86 -8.37
C ALA A 44 -34.42 -14.85 -7.28
N ASP A 45 -34.30 -14.41 -6.03
CA ASP A 45 -34.01 -15.29 -4.91
C ASP A 45 -35.30 -15.94 -4.40
N LEU A 46 -35.40 -17.26 -4.46
CA LEU A 46 -36.48 -18.00 -3.81
C LEU A 46 -36.13 -18.17 -2.33
N ILE A 47 -36.97 -17.63 -1.45
CA ILE A 47 -36.84 -17.81 -0.01
C ILE A 47 -37.84 -18.91 0.41
N PRO A 48 -37.38 -20.17 0.59
CA PRO A 48 -38.21 -21.21 1.18
C PRO A 48 -38.45 -20.93 2.67
N ASP A 49 -39.66 -21.22 3.15
CA ASP A 49 -40.07 -21.28 4.56
C ASP A 49 -40.06 -19.98 5.38
N GLN A 50 -40.88 -19.00 4.99
CA GLN A 50 -41.30 -17.91 5.87
C GLN A 50 -42.72 -18.16 6.42
N GLY A 51 -42.85 -19.15 7.30
CA GLY A 51 -44.04 -19.35 8.15
C GLY A 51 -45.38 -19.61 7.44
N ALA A 52 -46.39 -20.04 8.20
CA ALA A 52 -47.71 -20.31 7.65
C ALA A 52 -48.41 -19.01 7.21
N CYS A 53 -48.34 -18.69 5.93
CA CYS A 53 -49.25 -17.76 5.28
C CYS A 53 -50.65 -18.39 5.22
N SER A 54 -51.46 -18.17 6.26
CA SER A 54 -52.91 -18.44 6.29
C SER A 54 -53.46 -19.69 5.57
N GLY A 55 -52.71 -20.81 5.59
CA GLY A 55 -53.14 -22.11 5.04
C GLY A 55 -52.65 -22.44 3.63
N ALA A 56 -51.77 -21.64 3.02
CA ALA A 56 -51.04 -22.01 1.79
C ALA A 56 -49.53 -21.79 2.01
N THR A 57 -48.69 -22.69 1.51
CA THR A 57 -47.25 -22.40 1.44
C THR A 57 -47.08 -21.26 0.43
N VAL A 58 -46.57 -20.11 0.88
CA VAL A 58 -46.28 -18.96 0.03
C VAL A 58 -44.77 -18.80 0.10
N GLY A 59 -44.10 -18.88 -1.04
CA GLY A 59 -42.68 -18.55 -1.11
C GLY A 59 -42.51 -17.06 -1.40
N CYS A 60 -41.35 -16.53 -1.05
CA CYS A 60 -40.96 -15.17 -1.40
C CYS A 60 -39.98 -15.19 -2.55
N VAL A 61 -40.20 -14.33 -3.56
CA VAL A 61 -39.20 -14.02 -4.59
C VAL A 61 -38.67 -12.62 -4.35
N CYS A 62 -37.36 -12.48 -4.13
CA CYS A 62 -36.71 -11.17 -4.14
C CYS A 62 -36.12 -10.91 -5.53
N CYS A 63 -36.66 -9.95 -6.25
CA CYS A 63 -36.16 -9.53 -7.55
C CYS A 63 -35.05 -8.49 -7.37
N HIS A 64 -33.87 -8.72 -7.94
CA HIS A 64 -32.77 -7.76 -7.87
C HIS A 64 -31.87 -7.79 -9.10
N ASN A 65 -31.14 -6.70 -9.31
CA ASN A 65 -30.02 -6.66 -10.23
C ASN A 65 -28.76 -6.88 -9.42
N CYS A 66 -27.86 -7.76 -9.87
CA CYS A 66 -26.56 -7.90 -9.23
C CYS A 66 -25.88 -6.52 -9.19
N PRO A 67 -25.57 -5.98 -8.00
CA PRO A 67 -24.78 -4.78 -7.93
C PRO A 67 -23.43 -5.01 -8.64
N SER A 68 -22.95 -3.98 -9.33
CA SER A 68 -21.63 -3.97 -9.97
C SER A 68 -20.49 -3.93 -8.95
N SER A 69 -20.81 -3.71 -7.67
CA SER A 69 -19.84 -3.64 -6.57
C SER A 69 -20.42 -4.40 -5.38
N PRO A 70 -19.69 -5.37 -4.83
CA PRO A 70 -20.11 -6.10 -3.64
C PRO A 70 -20.01 -5.21 -2.39
N PRO A 71 -20.76 -5.52 -1.33
CA PRO A 71 -20.65 -4.80 -0.06
C PRO A 71 -19.27 -5.00 0.59
N GLY A 72 -18.79 -3.96 1.27
CA GLY A 72 -17.59 -4.04 2.09
C GLY A 72 -17.91 -4.22 3.57
N ASP A 73 -16.98 -4.81 4.32
CA ASP A 73 -17.05 -4.99 5.77
C ASP A 73 -15.99 -4.12 6.46
N ASN A 74 -16.41 -3.38 7.49
CA ASN A 74 -15.49 -2.63 8.32
C ASN A 74 -14.93 -3.55 9.42
N VAL A 75 -13.61 -3.70 9.47
CA VAL A 75 -12.90 -4.53 10.45
C VAL A 75 -12.00 -3.63 11.28
N SER A 76 -12.06 -3.79 12.60
CA SER A 76 -11.13 -3.12 13.52
C SER A 76 -9.83 -3.92 13.61
N VAL A 77 -8.69 -3.27 13.41
CA VAL A 77 -7.34 -3.86 13.46
C VAL A 77 -6.47 -2.88 14.24
N GLY A 78 -6.05 -3.24 15.45
CA GLY A 78 -5.41 -2.29 16.37
C GLY A 78 -6.25 -1.03 16.59
N SER A 79 -5.66 0.13 16.34
CA SER A 79 -6.34 1.43 16.40
C SER A 79 -7.11 1.79 15.11
N CYS A 80 -6.97 0.97 14.08
CA CYS A 80 -7.47 1.22 12.74
C CYS A 80 -8.85 0.60 12.48
N SER A 81 -9.61 1.23 11.59
CA SER A 81 -10.81 0.66 11.00
C SER A 81 -10.61 0.59 9.49
N VAL A 82 -10.55 -0.62 8.96
CA VAL A 82 -10.30 -0.90 7.55
C VAL A 82 -11.57 -1.42 6.90
N ASN A 83 -11.75 -1.16 5.61
CA ASN A 83 -12.84 -1.73 4.84
C ASN A 83 -12.32 -2.81 3.89
N ILE A 84 -12.91 -4.01 3.96
CA ILE A 84 -12.57 -5.15 3.11
C ILE A 84 -13.74 -5.44 2.21
N THR A 85 -13.52 -5.40 0.90
CA THR A 85 -14.55 -5.70 -0.10
C THR A 85 -14.06 -6.84 -0.99
N GLY A 86 -14.56 -8.06 -0.80
CA GLY A 86 -14.26 -9.18 -1.71
C GLY A 86 -14.70 -8.84 -3.14
N THR A 87 -13.90 -9.15 -4.16
CA THR A 87 -14.18 -8.74 -5.55
C THR A 87 -13.77 -9.84 -6.54
N GLY A 88 -14.04 -9.63 -7.82
CA GLY A 88 -13.57 -10.49 -8.89
C GLY A 88 -13.56 -9.78 -10.24
N TRP A 89 -12.98 -10.44 -11.23
CA TRP A 89 -12.71 -9.89 -12.55
C TRP A 89 -12.96 -10.94 -13.62
N ASP A 90 -13.49 -10.50 -14.76
CA ASP A 90 -13.39 -11.26 -16.01
C ASP A 90 -12.23 -10.71 -16.84
N TYR A 91 -11.30 -11.59 -17.19
CA TYR A 91 -10.16 -11.28 -18.06
C TYR A 91 -10.37 -11.73 -19.50
N THR A 92 -11.49 -12.40 -19.80
CA THR A 92 -11.79 -12.96 -21.12
C THR A 92 -12.13 -11.84 -22.08
N ASP A 93 -13.10 -11.01 -21.72
CA ASP A 93 -13.58 -9.91 -22.54
C ASP A 93 -13.59 -8.55 -21.80
N GLY A 94 -13.27 -8.56 -20.50
CA GLY A 94 -13.20 -7.36 -19.68
C GLY A 94 -14.57 -6.76 -19.39
N SER A 95 -15.64 -7.56 -19.52
CA SER A 95 -16.98 -7.10 -19.19
C SER A 95 -17.13 -6.86 -17.69
N SER A 96 -18.12 -6.04 -17.35
CA SER A 96 -18.47 -5.80 -15.95
C SER A 96 -18.97 -7.09 -15.31
N VAL A 97 -18.51 -7.40 -14.10
CA VAL A 97 -19.05 -8.49 -13.29
C VAL A 97 -20.12 -7.98 -12.32
N GLY A 98 -21.08 -8.84 -12.00
CA GLY A 98 -22.08 -8.62 -10.96
C GLY A 98 -21.84 -9.52 -9.75
N PHE A 99 -22.29 -9.11 -8.56
CA PHE A 99 -22.13 -9.91 -7.34
C PHE A 99 -23.47 -10.28 -6.73
N HIS A 100 -23.57 -11.49 -6.19
CA HIS A 100 -24.72 -11.96 -5.43
C HIS A 100 -24.24 -12.57 -4.12
N GLU A 101 -24.64 -11.97 -3.00
CA GLU A 101 -24.26 -12.45 -1.66
C GLU A 101 -24.98 -13.76 -1.31
N LEU A 102 -24.18 -14.76 -0.97
CA LEU A 102 -24.66 -16.06 -0.55
C LEU A 102 -24.84 -16.15 0.95
N ASP A 103 -23.78 -15.78 1.68
CA ASP A 103 -23.72 -15.93 3.12
C ASP A 103 -22.63 -15.01 3.71
N LYS A 104 -22.73 -14.73 5.01
CA LYS A 104 -21.76 -13.90 5.72
C LYS A 104 -21.70 -14.20 7.21
N ASP A 105 -20.57 -13.83 7.79
CA ASP A 105 -20.33 -13.76 9.23
C ASP A 105 -19.51 -12.49 9.52
N THR A 106 -19.26 -12.25 10.79
CA THR A 106 -18.34 -11.25 11.33
C THR A 106 -16.90 -11.38 10.81
N SER A 107 -16.49 -12.57 10.36
CA SER A 107 -15.11 -12.88 9.94
C SER A 107 -14.98 -13.29 8.47
N TRP A 108 -16.06 -13.29 7.69
CA TRP A 108 -16.01 -13.65 6.27
C TRP A 108 -17.29 -13.31 5.53
N ARG A 109 -17.21 -13.26 4.20
CA ARG A 109 -18.35 -13.12 3.29
C ARG A 109 -18.18 -13.96 2.03
N SER A 110 -19.27 -14.51 1.51
CA SER A 110 -19.27 -15.33 0.30
C SER A 110 -20.24 -14.81 -0.75
N TYR A 111 -19.82 -14.88 -2.01
CA TYR A 111 -20.56 -14.36 -3.15
C TYR A 111 -20.51 -15.31 -4.34
N TRP A 112 -21.52 -15.22 -5.20
CA TRP A 112 -21.39 -15.55 -6.61
C TRP A 112 -20.99 -14.31 -7.40
N MET A 113 -20.00 -14.48 -8.26
CA MET A 113 -19.67 -13.55 -9.32
C MET A 113 -20.36 -13.97 -10.61
N CYS A 114 -20.99 -13.00 -11.25
CA CYS A 114 -21.66 -13.08 -12.53
C CYS A 114 -20.81 -12.42 -13.59
N ASP A 115 -20.49 -13.13 -14.65
CA ASP A 115 -19.81 -12.57 -15.83
C ASP A 115 -20.84 -12.49 -16.96
N ALA A 116 -21.04 -11.30 -17.54
CA ALA A 116 -22.20 -10.87 -18.35
C ALA A 116 -23.55 -10.65 -17.60
N PRO A 117 -23.65 -9.68 -16.67
CA PRO A 117 -24.87 -9.36 -15.93
C PRO A 117 -26.04 -8.85 -16.80
N SER A 118 -25.79 -8.52 -18.07
CA SER A 118 -26.81 -8.08 -19.04
C SER A 118 -27.38 -9.21 -19.92
N GLY A 119 -26.82 -10.42 -19.86
CA GLY A 119 -27.30 -11.61 -20.57
C GLY A 119 -28.28 -12.45 -19.74
N SER A 120 -29.21 -13.17 -20.39
CA SER A 120 -30.24 -14.01 -19.75
C SER A 120 -29.71 -15.28 -19.07
N SER A 121 -28.40 -15.43 -18.94
CA SER A 121 -27.76 -16.61 -18.35
C SER A 121 -26.57 -16.19 -17.51
N CYS A 122 -26.83 -15.44 -16.45
CA CYS A 122 -25.89 -15.36 -15.35
C CYS A 122 -25.86 -16.72 -14.64
N ALA A 123 -25.18 -17.70 -15.25
CA ALA A 123 -24.80 -18.89 -14.53
C ALA A 123 -23.86 -18.46 -13.40
N SER A 124 -23.97 -19.11 -12.26
CA SER A 124 -23.08 -18.98 -11.11
C SER A 124 -21.62 -19.25 -11.52
N ASN A 125 -20.94 -18.23 -12.07
CA ASN A 125 -19.72 -18.42 -12.84
C ASN A 125 -18.51 -18.66 -11.95
N LEU A 126 -18.42 -17.95 -10.82
CA LEU A 126 -17.38 -18.11 -9.80
C LEU A 126 -17.94 -17.87 -8.40
N GLN A 127 -17.82 -18.84 -7.50
CA GLN A 127 -18.15 -18.69 -6.09
C GLN A 127 -16.89 -18.37 -5.31
N ILE A 128 -16.94 -17.25 -4.59
CA ILE A 128 -15.82 -16.69 -3.87
C ILE A 128 -16.18 -16.64 -2.38
N LYS A 129 -15.21 -16.89 -1.51
CA LYS A 129 -15.30 -16.58 -0.09
C LYS A 129 -14.09 -15.75 0.33
N THR A 130 -14.32 -14.52 0.79
CA THR A 130 -13.29 -13.68 1.39
C THR A 130 -13.44 -13.75 2.90
N SER A 131 -12.37 -14.09 3.60
CA SER A 131 -12.34 -14.28 5.05
C SER A 131 -11.21 -13.48 5.68
N TRP A 132 -11.42 -13.04 6.91
CA TRP A 132 -10.46 -12.37 7.77
C TRP A 132 -10.47 -13.05 9.15
N PRO A 133 -10.04 -14.32 9.22
CA PRO A 133 -10.23 -15.16 10.40
C PRO A 133 -9.35 -14.75 11.59
N THR A 134 -8.30 -13.96 11.34
CA THR A 134 -7.34 -13.57 12.35
C THR A 134 -7.16 -12.06 12.29
N VAL A 135 -7.65 -11.42 13.36
CA VAL A 135 -7.23 -10.08 13.77
C VAL A 135 -6.50 -10.29 15.09
N SER A 136 -5.20 -10.02 15.12
CA SER A 136 -4.37 -10.18 16.31
C SER A 136 -3.55 -8.92 16.47
N GLY A 137 -3.87 -8.12 17.50
CA GLY A 137 -3.27 -6.81 17.67
C GLY A 137 -3.57 -5.93 16.46
N ASP A 138 -2.50 -5.61 15.74
CA ASP A 138 -2.38 -4.74 14.58
C ASP A 138 -2.31 -5.49 13.25
N GLN A 139 -2.33 -6.83 13.30
CA GLN A 139 -2.26 -7.66 12.12
C GLN A 139 -3.64 -8.19 11.72
N ILE A 140 -3.90 -8.17 10.42
CA ILE A 140 -5.05 -8.84 9.82
C ILE A 140 -4.59 -9.75 8.68
N THR A 141 -5.07 -10.99 8.68
CA THR A 141 -4.88 -11.90 7.56
C THR A 141 -6.16 -11.99 6.76
N VAL A 142 -6.13 -11.64 5.48
CA VAL A 142 -7.27 -11.73 4.57
C VAL A 142 -7.01 -12.83 3.54
N ARG A 143 -7.96 -13.76 3.44
CA ARG A 143 -7.91 -14.91 2.55
C ARG A 143 -9.10 -14.91 1.61
N THR A 144 -8.85 -15.06 0.31
CA THR A 144 -9.87 -15.32 -0.70
C THR A 144 -9.77 -16.75 -1.19
N ASP A 145 -10.88 -17.49 -1.11
CA ASP A 145 -11.04 -18.87 -1.57
C ASP A 145 -11.97 -18.95 -2.78
N ILE A 146 -11.61 -19.77 -3.76
CA ILE A 146 -12.46 -20.14 -4.89
C ILE A 146 -13.19 -21.44 -4.56
N LEU A 147 -14.48 -21.32 -4.24
CA LEU A 147 -15.29 -22.45 -3.80
C LEU A 147 -15.86 -23.26 -4.96
N ALA A 148 -16.16 -22.59 -6.07
CA ALA A 148 -16.67 -23.23 -7.27
C ALA A 148 -16.40 -22.34 -8.50
N LYS A 149 -16.17 -22.96 -9.65
CA LYS A 149 -16.17 -22.31 -10.95
C LYS A 149 -16.99 -23.14 -11.92
N SER A 150 -17.87 -22.49 -12.67
CA SER A 150 -18.68 -23.15 -13.71
C SER A 150 -18.54 -22.53 -15.10
N ALA A 151 -17.92 -21.34 -15.20
CA ALA A 151 -17.66 -20.68 -16.46
C ALA A 151 -16.41 -21.22 -17.17
N SER A 152 -16.43 -21.21 -18.50
CA SER A 152 -15.24 -21.44 -19.34
C SER A 152 -14.36 -20.19 -19.51
N HIS A 153 -14.73 -19.08 -18.87
CA HIS A 153 -14.05 -17.79 -18.96
C HIS A 153 -12.86 -17.69 -17.98
N ASP A 154 -11.89 -16.84 -18.32
CA ASP A 154 -10.72 -16.51 -17.50
C ASP A 154 -11.14 -15.58 -16.37
N LEU A 155 -11.73 -16.14 -15.31
CA LEU A 155 -12.18 -15.40 -14.14
C LEU A 155 -11.12 -15.35 -13.04
N GLY A 156 -11.04 -14.24 -12.31
CA GLY A 156 -10.24 -14.10 -11.10
C GLY A 156 -11.05 -13.56 -9.93
N ALA A 157 -10.50 -13.71 -8.72
CA ALA A 157 -11.11 -13.23 -7.49
C ALA A 157 -10.06 -12.63 -6.55
N GLY A 158 -10.52 -11.78 -5.64
CA GLY A 158 -9.64 -11.07 -4.73
C GLY A 158 -10.42 -10.29 -3.69
N PHE A 159 -9.81 -9.22 -3.21
CA PHE A 159 -10.45 -8.23 -2.37
C PHE A 159 -9.83 -6.85 -2.61
N ILE A 160 -10.61 -5.83 -2.32
CA ILE A 160 -10.17 -4.45 -2.20
C ILE A 160 -10.00 -4.20 -0.70
N PHE A 161 -8.85 -3.69 -0.32
CA PHE A 161 -8.55 -3.27 1.03
C PHE A 161 -8.45 -1.74 1.05
N ASN A 162 -9.25 -1.12 1.91
CA ASN A 162 -9.19 0.31 2.14
C ASN A 162 -8.78 0.56 3.59
N GLY A 163 -7.51 0.90 3.79
CA GLY A 163 -6.96 1.28 5.09
C GLY A 163 -7.36 2.69 5.54
N GLY A 164 -8.02 3.47 4.67
CA GLY A 164 -8.34 4.87 4.96
C GLY A 164 -7.07 5.68 5.20
N SER A 165 -6.97 6.30 6.40
CA SER A 165 -5.79 7.04 6.83
C SER A 165 -4.74 6.18 7.54
N CYS A 166 -5.01 4.89 7.76
CA CYS A 166 -4.06 4.02 8.41
C CYS A 166 -2.91 3.67 7.50
N LYS A 167 -1.72 3.64 8.11
CA LYS A 167 -0.51 3.15 7.48
C LYS A 167 -0.39 1.66 7.68
N TYR A 168 0.06 0.95 6.65
CA TYR A 168 0.24 -0.50 6.70
C TYR A 168 1.28 -1.00 5.69
N THR A 169 1.85 -2.17 6.00
CA THR A 169 2.62 -3.02 5.07
C THR A 169 1.75 -4.15 4.58
N VAL A 170 2.13 -4.74 3.44
CA VAL A 170 1.38 -5.85 2.86
C VAL A 170 2.32 -6.95 2.42
N ASN A 171 2.10 -8.15 2.96
CA ASN A 171 2.92 -9.32 2.71
C ASN A 171 2.06 -10.48 2.17
N LEU A 172 2.50 -11.10 1.08
CA LEU A 172 1.88 -12.32 0.58
C LEU A 172 2.32 -13.50 1.46
N VAL A 173 1.39 -14.11 2.19
CA VAL A 173 1.71 -15.19 3.15
C VAL A 173 1.27 -16.57 2.69
N GLY A 174 0.45 -16.68 1.65
CA GLY A 174 0.10 -17.97 1.07
C GLY A 174 -0.67 -17.89 -0.24
N THR A 175 -0.35 -18.79 -1.16
CA THR A 175 -1.12 -19.00 -2.39
C THR A 175 -0.96 -20.45 -2.86
N THR A 176 -1.98 -21.00 -3.51
CA THR A 176 -1.89 -22.26 -4.26
C THR A 176 -1.49 -22.08 -5.72
N GLU A 177 -1.48 -20.84 -6.21
CA GLU A 177 -1.07 -20.50 -7.56
C GLU A 177 0.43 -20.16 -7.61
N SER A 178 1.04 -20.24 -8.80
CA SER A 178 2.40 -19.75 -8.99
C SER A 178 2.47 -18.26 -8.69
N SER A 179 3.52 -17.77 -8.02
CA SER A 179 3.67 -16.35 -7.66
C SER A 179 3.65 -15.37 -8.84
N ALA A 180 3.89 -15.82 -10.08
CA ALA A 180 3.76 -15.03 -11.30
C ALA A 180 2.33 -14.54 -11.60
N ASN A 181 1.36 -15.06 -10.84
CA ASN A 181 -0.07 -14.95 -11.05
C ASN A 181 -0.79 -14.22 -9.91
N VAL A 182 -0.09 -13.36 -9.18
CA VAL A 182 -0.67 -12.57 -8.08
C VAL A 182 -0.79 -11.12 -8.53
N ILE A 183 -2.00 -10.55 -8.39
CA ILE A 183 -2.28 -9.15 -8.65
C ILE A 183 -2.17 -8.41 -7.32
N GLY A 184 -1.11 -7.61 -7.19
CA GLY A 184 -0.79 -6.85 -6.00
C GLY A 184 0.72 -6.71 -5.92
N ASP A 185 1.20 -5.48 -5.71
CA ASP A 185 2.60 -5.26 -5.41
C ASP A 185 2.82 -5.65 -3.94
N GLU A 186 3.88 -6.41 -3.64
CA GLU A 186 4.39 -6.47 -2.27
C GLU A 186 4.79 -5.04 -1.89
N LEU A 187 3.99 -4.43 -1.03
CA LEU A 187 4.25 -3.08 -0.54
C LEU A 187 5.24 -3.23 0.61
N GLY A 188 6.52 -3.38 0.25
CA GLY A 188 7.63 -3.36 1.21
C GLY A 188 7.85 -1.97 1.83
N ALA A 189 7.05 -0.98 1.42
CA ALA A 189 7.00 0.35 1.99
C ALA A 189 5.69 0.55 2.78
N CYS A 190 5.73 1.51 3.68
CA CYS A 190 4.60 1.85 4.52
C CYS A 190 3.59 2.71 3.75
N GLU A 191 2.42 2.17 3.43
CA GLU A 191 1.45 2.81 2.53
C GLU A 191 0.12 3.16 3.20
N THR A 192 -0.66 4.01 2.53
CA THR A 192 -2.01 4.41 2.95
C THR A 192 -2.96 4.36 1.77
N GLY A 193 -4.26 4.23 2.04
CA GLY A 193 -5.29 4.31 1.01
C GLY A 193 -5.89 2.96 0.61
N THR A 194 -6.27 2.87 -0.67
CA THR A 194 -7.04 1.74 -1.22
C THR A 194 -6.22 0.92 -2.20
N HIS A 195 -6.10 -0.37 -1.92
CA HIS A 195 -5.33 -1.32 -2.72
C HIS A 195 -6.19 -2.49 -3.14
N THR A 196 -5.88 -3.05 -4.29
CA THR A 196 -6.58 -4.21 -4.85
C THR A 196 -5.64 -5.40 -4.83
N PHE A 197 -6.09 -6.49 -4.19
CA PHE A 197 -5.35 -7.73 -4.06
C PHE A 197 -6.14 -8.83 -4.74
N GLY A 198 -5.56 -9.48 -5.73
CA GLY A 198 -6.26 -10.46 -6.56
C GLY A 198 -5.41 -11.67 -6.92
N MET A 199 -6.09 -12.78 -7.16
CA MET A 199 -5.56 -13.92 -7.90
C MET A 199 -5.65 -13.58 -9.39
N THR A 200 -4.63 -13.85 -10.20
CA THR A 200 -4.77 -13.71 -11.66
C THR A 200 -5.67 -14.79 -12.26
N ARG A 201 -6.03 -14.52 -13.53
CA ARG A 201 -6.60 -15.37 -14.58
C ARG A 201 -6.76 -16.86 -14.26
N ASP A 202 -7.98 -17.32 -14.50
CA ASP A 202 -8.39 -18.72 -14.52
C ASP A 202 -8.32 -19.38 -13.13
N ALA A 203 -8.84 -18.66 -12.14
CA ALA A 203 -8.96 -19.15 -10.77
C ALA A 203 -9.82 -20.42 -10.76
N ASN A 204 -9.25 -21.53 -10.28
CA ASN A 204 -9.89 -22.84 -10.26
C ASN A 204 -10.44 -23.18 -8.87
N THR A 205 -11.43 -24.06 -8.82
CA THR A 205 -11.96 -24.58 -7.54
C THR A 205 -10.85 -25.14 -6.67
N GLY A 206 -10.80 -24.68 -5.41
CA GLY A 206 -9.75 -25.06 -4.46
C GLY A 206 -8.54 -24.13 -4.43
N ASN A 207 -8.46 -23.16 -5.34
CA ASN A 207 -7.44 -22.13 -5.29
C ASN A 207 -7.72 -21.15 -4.14
N TYR A 208 -6.66 -20.69 -3.47
CA TYR A 208 -6.75 -19.62 -2.48
C TYR A 208 -5.56 -18.65 -2.56
N LEU A 209 -5.79 -17.45 -2.05
CA LEU A 209 -4.80 -16.40 -1.86
C LEU A 209 -4.94 -15.84 -0.45
N THR A 210 -3.82 -15.64 0.25
CA THR A 210 -3.78 -15.13 1.61
C THR A 210 -2.73 -14.03 1.73
N TRP A 211 -3.19 -12.86 2.14
CA TRP A 211 -2.36 -11.69 2.41
C TRP A 211 -2.43 -11.35 3.89
N MET A 212 -1.31 -10.88 4.41
CA MET A 212 -1.20 -10.33 5.75
C MET A 212 -0.95 -8.83 5.62
N MET A 213 -1.70 -8.05 6.39
CA MET A 213 -1.53 -6.62 6.51
C MET A 213 -1.21 -6.30 7.96
N GLU A 214 -0.15 -5.55 8.18
CA GLU A 214 0.32 -5.10 9.49
C GLU A 214 0.11 -3.59 9.55
N MET A 215 -0.65 -3.14 10.53
CA MET A 215 -1.08 -1.74 10.66
C MET A 215 -0.19 -1.02 11.68
N GLU A 216 -0.08 0.31 11.57
CA GLU A 216 0.63 1.12 12.60
C GLU A 216 0.01 0.89 14.00
N TYR A 217 0.80 0.39 14.97
CA TYR A 217 0.32 0.10 16.32
C TYR A 217 1.42 0.12 17.38
N CYS A 218 1.36 1.14 18.24
CA CYS A 218 2.24 1.16 19.39
C CYS A 218 1.82 0.10 20.45
N GLY A 219 2.77 -0.71 20.90
CA GLY A 219 2.70 -1.59 22.06
C GLY A 219 3.03 -3.07 21.78
N ASP A 220 3.40 -3.43 20.55
CA ASP A 220 3.79 -4.79 20.16
C ASP A 220 5.29 -5.10 20.41
N GLY A 221 6.09 -4.08 20.72
CA GLY A 221 7.53 -4.19 20.94
C GLY A 221 8.39 -4.18 19.68
N GLU A 222 7.82 -3.94 18.50
CA GLU A 222 8.52 -3.85 17.23
C GLU A 222 8.27 -2.50 16.55
N CYS A 223 9.32 -1.81 16.09
CA CYS A 223 9.17 -0.52 15.41
C CYS A 223 8.71 -0.72 13.95
N ASN A 224 7.40 -0.83 13.77
CA ASN A 224 6.80 -1.24 12.52
C ASN A 224 6.39 -0.06 11.63
N CYS A 225 5.76 -0.37 10.49
CA CYS A 225 5.44 0.63 9.48
C CYS A 225 4.55 1.74 10.05
N GLY A 226 5.05 2.97 9.92
CA GLY A 226 4.30 4.17 10.22
C GLY A 226 4.61 4.73 11.59
N GLU A 227 5.15 3.87 12.44
CA GLU A 227 5.60 4.20 13.77
C GLU A 227 6.84 5.06 13.70
N THR A 228 6.80 6.10 14.51
CA THR A 228 7.98 6.90 14.81
C THR A 228 8.30 6.68 16.27
N CYS A 229 9.55 6.85 16.67
CA CYS A 229 9.88 6.86 18.09
C CYS A 229 9.00 7.88 18.87
N THR A 230 8.55 8.96 18.21
CA THR A 230 7.75 10.01 18.85
C THR A 230 6.31 9.59 19.07
N ALA A 231 5.76 8.76 18.19
CA ALA A 231 4.42 8.19 18.31
C ALA A 231 4.43 6.92 19.18
N CYS A 232 5.39 6.02 18.94
CA CYS A 232 5.49 4.68 19.50
C CYS A 232 6.83 4.45 20.22
N SER A 233 7.16 5.31 21.20
CA SER A 233 8.41 5.18 21.98
C SER A 233 8.55 3.87 22.77
N THR A 234 7.45 3.12 22.93
CA THR A 234 7.48 1.81 23.58
C THR A 234 8.10 0.75 22.66
N ASP A 235 7.86 0.86 21.35
CA ASP A 235 8.20 -0.15 20.35
C ASP A 235 9.45 0.26 19.57
N CYS A 236 9.49 1.53 19.15
CA CYS A 236 10.62 2.16 18.50
C CYS A 236 11.75 2.59 19.46
N GLY A 237 11.56 2.37 20.76
CA GLY A 237 12.51 2.77 21.79
C GLY A 237 12.54 4.28 22.04
N SER A 238 13.53 4.72 22.83
CA SER A 238 13.69 6.13 23.17
C SER A 238 14.04 6.94 21.92
N CYS A 239 13.26 7.99 21.63
CA CYS A 239 13.64 8.93 20.59
C CYS A 239 14.99 9.54 20.87
N ASP A 240 15.77 9.67 19.81
CA ASP A 240 16.82 10.67 19.81
C ASP A 240 16.18 12.06 19.85
N THR A 241 16.43 12.79 20.93
CA THR A 241 16.00 14.17 21.10
C THR A 241 17.11 15.16 20.78
N ILE A 242 18.27 14.67 20.34
CA ILE A 242 19.42 15.50 20.00
C ILE A 242 19.36 15.76 18.50
N ASP A 243 19.41 17.03 18.11
CA ASP A 243 19.49 17.40 16.70
C ASP A 243 20.70 16.73 16.06
N PRO A 244 20.57 16.12 14.86
CA PRO A 244 21.68 15.42 14.23
C PRO A 244 22.81 16.39 14.02
N THR A 245 23.98 16.06 14.54
CA THR A 245 25.17 16.86 14.27
C THR A 245 25.94 16.21 13.15
N THR A 246 25.81 16.71 11.92
CA THR A 246 26.63 16.19 10.81
C THR A 246 27.99 16.87 10.75
N VAL A 247 29.04 16.06 10.69
CA VAL A 247 30.42 16.52 10.44
C VAL A 247 30.81 16.18 9.01
N ILE A 248 31.20 17.20 8.24
CA ILE A 248 31.75 17.03 6.90
C ILE A 248 33.24 16.70 7.05
N LYS A 249 33.64 15.52 6.60
CA LYS A 249 35.02 15.04 6.54
C LYS A 249 35.51 15.03 5.10
N VAL A 250 36.72 15.53 4.89
CA VAL A 250 37.38 15.49 3.57
C VAL A 250 38.67 14.69 3.71
N LYS A 251 38.72 13.51 3.09
CA LYS A 251 39.87 12.60 3.16
C LYS A 251 40.54 12.52 1.78
N ARG A 252 41.85 12.75 1.71
CA ARG A 252 42.63 12.55 0.48
C ARG A 252 42.66 11.06 0.16
N LYS A 253 42.20 10.64 -1.01
CA LYS A 253 42.03 9.21 -1.33
C LYS A 253 43.36 8.47 -1.45
N SER A 254 44.39 9.14 -1.96
CA SER A 254 45.73 8.57 -2.16
C SER A 254 46.48 8.25 -0.87
N THR A 255 46.19 8.96 0.24
CA THR A 255 46.91 8.83 1.51
C THR A 255 46.01 8.55 2.72
N SER A 256 44.69 8.60 2.54
CA SER A 256 43.69 8.61 3.60
C SER A 256 43.86 9.74 4.63
N GLU A 257 44.63 10.79 4.31
CA GLU A 257 44.83 11.94 5.20
C GLU A 257 43.52 12.73 5.36
N ASP A 258 43.12 12.99 6.62
CA ASP A 258 42.07 13.96 6.93
C ASP A 258 42.58 15.39 6.65
N VAL A 259 42.01 15.99 5.60
CA VAL A 259 42.30 17.36 5.13
C VAL A 259 41.12 18.29 5.32
N THR A 260 40.20 17.94 6.23
CA THR A 260 39.06 18.78 6.61
C THR A 260 39.56 20.19 7.00
N ASN A 261 38.94 21.23 6.43
CA ASN A 261 39.33 22.64 6.61
C ASN A 261 40.73 23.05 6.10
N LYS A 262 41.42 22.19 5.35
CA LYS A 262 42.71 22.52 4.71
C LYS A 262 42.54 22.94 3.25
N TYR A 263 43.60 23.53 2.67
CA TYR A 263 43.67 23.74 1.23
C TYR A 263 43.89 22.42 0.50
N LEU A 264 43.03 22.16 -0.49
CA LEU A 264 43.11 20.99 -1.36
C LEU A 264 44.05 21.29 -2.53
N ARG A 265 44.87 20.30 -2.87
CA ARG A 265 45.75 20.29 -4.06
C ARG A 265 45.12 19.39 -5.12
N THR A 266 45.74 19.30 -6.30
CA THR A 266 45.31 18.34 -7.32
C THR A 266 45.42 16.90 -6.81
N ASP A 267 44.27 16.24 -6.60
CA ASP A 267 44.11 14.84 -6.16
C ASP A 267 42.62 14.45 -6.19
N THR A 268 42.33 13.18 -5.89
CA THR A 268 40.97 12.72 -5.57
C THR A 268 40.73 12.78 -4.05
N TYR A 269 39.58 13.32 -3.65
CA TYR A 269 39.19 13.43 -2.25
C TYR A 269 37.83 12.78 -2.03
N ALA A 270 37.71 12.00 -0.97
CA ALA A 270 36.47 11.44 -0.48
C ALA A 270 35.84 12.42 0.53
N ILE A 271 34.65 12.94 0.22
CA ILE A 271 33.83 13.71 1.14
C ILE A 271 32.91 12.71 1.85
N GLN A 272 33.01 12.65 3.17
CA GLN A 272 32.19 11.78 4.02
C GLN A 272 31.40 12.63 5.01
N PHE A 273 30.15 12.25 5.25
CA PHE A 273 29.31 12.85 6.27
C PHE A 273 29.21 11.85 7.41
N GLU A 274 29.64 12.25 8.59
CA GLU A 274 29.61 11.43 9.80
C GLU A 274 28.57 12.03 10.76
N ASP A 275 27.89 11.16 11.50
CA ASP A 275 27.06 11.56 12.63
C ASP A 275 27.96 11.85 13.84
N SER A 276 27.74 12.97 14.53
CA SER A 276 28.59 13.41 15.65
C SER A 276 27.95 13.18 17.01
N ASP A 277 26.65 12.89 17.08
CA ASP A 277 26.08 12.31 18.29
C ASP A 277 26.44 10.82 18.35
N ASN A 278 26.97 10.39 19.49
CA ASN A 278 27.37 9.00 19.73
C ASN A 278 26.30 8.28 20.57
N VAL A 279 25.03 8.65 20.42
CA VAL A 279 23.96 8.08 21.25
C VAL A 279 23.53 6.74 20.65
N GLY A 280 23.35 5.72 21.48
CA GLY A 280 22.85 4.43 21.00
C GLY A 280 21.44 4.60 20.41
N GLY A 281 21.27 4.30 19.12
CA GLY A 281 20.04 4.56 18.36
C GLY A 281 20.11 5.81 17.47
N SER A 282 21.14 6.65 17.65
CA SER A 282 21.45 7.75 16.76
C SER A 282 22.04 7.22 15.46
N GLY A 283 21.63 7.86 14.37
CA GLY A 283 21.95 7.43 13.03
C GLY A 283 21.22 8.27 12.01
N LEU A 284 21.93 8.64 10.96
CA LEU A 284 21.37 9.42 9.87
C LEU A 284 20.53 8.53 8.94
N LYS A 285 19.23 8.80 8.88
CA LYS A 285 18.23 8.13 8.03
C LYS A 285 18.34 8.56 6.57
N GLN A 286 18.51 9.86 6.32
CA GLN A 286 18.65 10.42 4.98
C GLN A 286 19.71 11.51 4.94
N CYS A 287 20.54 11.48 3.90
CA CYS A 287 21.56 12.51 3.66
C CYS A 287 21.40 13.04 2.23
N LYS A 288 21.29 14.36 2.10
CA LYS A 288 21.42 15.09 0.83
C LYS A 288 22.61 16.01 0.92
N TYR A 289 23.29 16.21 -0.19
CA TYR A 289 24.43 17.12 -0.22
C TYR A 289 24.58 17.78 -1.57
N TYR A 290 25.09 18.99 -1.52
CA TYR A 290 25.21 19.88 -2.66
C TYR A 290 26.62 20.46 -2.63
N ILE A 291 27.26 20.50 -3.80
CA ILE A 291 28.51 21.23 -3.96
C ILE A 291 28.22 22.42 -4.85
N ARG A 292 28.29 23.62 -4.29
CA ARG A 292 28.07 24.88 -5.02
C ARG A 292 29.38 25.57 -5.29
N SER A 293 29.52 26.14 -6.49
CA SER A 293 30.60 27.09 -6.76
C SER A 293 30.23 28.44 -6.17
N CYS A 294 31.18 29.07 -5.49
CA CYS A 294 31.03 30.39 -4.89
C CYS A 294 32.04 31.36 -5.50
N ASP A 295 31.67 32.64 -5.56
CA ASP A 295 32.60 33.73 -5.87
C ASP A 295 33.85 33.74 -4.94
N VAL A 296 34.86 34.53 -5.29
CA VAL A 296 36.15 34.61 -4.56
C VAL A 296 35.96 34.97 -3.08
N GLY A 297 34.90 35.72 -2.74
CA GLY A 297 34.53 36.06 -1.38
C GLY A 297 33.88 34.90 -0.59
N GLY A 298 33.33 33.90 -1.29
CA GLY A 298 32.48 32.86 -0.69
C GLY A 298 31.09 33.37 -0.33
N THR A 299 30.68 34.55 -0.82
CA THR A 299 29.43 35.21 -0.45
C THR A 299 28.28 34.75 -1.35
N ASN A 300 28.56 34.55 -2.64
CA ASN A 300 27.54 34.17 -3.62
C ASN A 300 27.78 32.76 -4.15
N CYS A 301 27.06 31.77 -3.60
CA CYS A 301 27.11 30.37 -3.98
C CYS A 301 25.82 29.96 -4.70
N ALA A 302 25.66 30.35 -5.98
CA ALA A 302 24.37 30.26 -6.67
C ALA A 302 24.22 29.05 -7.61
N SER A 303 25.32 28.45 -8.07
CA SER A 303 25.30 27.35 -9.03
C SER A 303 25.77 26.03 -8.41
N ASP A 304 24.89 25.03 -8.44
CA ASP A 304 25.24 23.65 -8.12
C ASP A 304 26.23 23.12 -9.16
N VAL A 305 27.43 22.79 -8.70
CA VAL A 305 28.47 22.14 -9.50
C VAL A 305 28.18 20.65 -9.58
N VAL A 306 27.73 20.08 -8.45
CA VAL A 306 27.11 18.77 -8.41
C VAL A 306 25.96 18.82 -7.41
N SER A 307 24.77 18.44 -7.88
CA SER A 307 23.61 18.19 -7.05
C SER A 307 23.51 16.68 -6.83
N PHE A 308 23.47 16.26 -5.57
CA PHE A 308 23.27 14.86 -5.22
C PHE A 308 21.91 14.72 -4.55
N GLY A 309 21.05 13.88 -5.11
CA GLY A 309 19.78 13.50 -4.47
C GLY A 309 19.99 12.71 -3.18
N THR A 310 18.90 12.32 -2.54
CA THR A 310 18.91 11.51 -1.31
C THR A 310 19.81 10.27 -1.46
N ARG A 311 20.73 10.06 -0.51
CA ARG A 311 21.61 8.90 -0.47
C ARG A 311 21.65 8.25 0.91
N THR A 312 22.09 7.00 0.93
CA THR A 312 22.51 6.33 2.16
C THR A 312 23.65 7.11 2.81
N CYS A 313 23.43 7.51 4.06
CA CYS A 313 24.41 8.21 4.86
C CYS A 313 25.70 7.38 5.03
N ASN A 314 26.83 8.03 5.31
CA ASN A 314 28.18 7.46 5.38
C ASN A 314 28.80 6.95 4.06
N THR A 315 28.13 7.02 2.92
CA THR A 315 28.77 6.68 1.63
C THR A 315 29.64 7.85 1.16
N PRO A 316 30.98 7.70 1.09
CA PRO A 316 31.84 8.80 0.68
C PRO A 316 31.63 9.14 -0.80
N VAL A 317 31.90 10.40 -1.13
CA VAL A 317 31.73 10.97 -2.46
C VAL A 317 33.07 11.47 -2.95
N ASP A 318 33.52 10.91 -4.06
CA ASP A 318 34.79 11.31 -4.64
C ASP A 318 34.63 12.60 -5.46
N ILE A 319 35.50 13.56 -5.21
CA ILE A 319 35.72 14.72 -6.06
C ILE A 319 37.15 14.70 -6.61
N ASN A 320 37.32 15.05 -7.88
CA ASN A 320 38.63 15.14 -8.53
C ASN A 320 39.03 16.61 -8.60
N VAL A 321 39.82 17.06 -7.62
CA VAL A 321 40.27 18.44 -7.50
C VAL A 321 41.38 18.69 -8.52
N GLY A 322 41.32 19.82 -9.23
CA GLY A 322 42.30 20.20 -10.26
C GLY A 322 41.90 19.82 -11.68
N VAL A 323 40.74 19.19 -11.88
CA VAL A 323 40.10 18.97 -13.19
C VAL A 323 38.69 19.55 -13.16
N SER A 324 38.15 19.94 -14.32
CA SER A 324 36.78 20.47 -14.42
C SER A 324 35.76 19.48 -13.86
N PRO A 325 34.76 19.95 -13.07
CA PRO A 325 34.43 21.34 -12.75
C PRO A 325 35.17 21.92 -11.52
N TYR A 326 36.13 21.18 -10.95
CA TYR A 326 36.92 21.52 -9.76
C TYR A 326 38.30 22.14 -10.07
N ASN A 327 38.45 22.80 -11.22
CA ASN A 327 39.68 23.44 -11.70
C ASN A 327 39.51 24.96 -11.74
N LEU A 328 39.80 25.67 -10.65
CA LEU A 328 39.60 27.12 -10.64
C LEU A 328 40.93 27.84 -10.79
N ASP A 329 41.13 28.42 -11.97
CA ASP A 329 42.26 29.30 -12.30
C ASP A 329 42.13 30.71 -11.65
N TYR A 330 41.09 30.98 -10.85
CA TYR A 330 40.73 32.36 -10.46
C TYR A 330 40.23 32.55 -9.01
N GLY A 331 40.63 31.68 -8.07
CA GLY A 331 40.39 31.92 -6.64
C GLY A 331 38.95 31.74 -6.13
N TYR A 332 38.09 31.07 -6.90
CA TYR A 332 36.75 30.68 -6.48
C TYR A 332 36.81 29.62 -5.35
N ARG A 333 35.74 29.51 -4.56
CA ARG A 333 35.60 28.52 -3.47
C ARG A 333 34.45 27.57 -3.78
N TYR A 334 34.49 26.33 -3.29
CA TYR A 334 33.31 25.47 -3.30
C TYR A 334 32.69 25.43 -1.90
N LEU A 335 31.37 25.54 -1.81
CA LEU A 335 30.61 25.29 -0.59
C LEU A 335 30.03 23.90 -0.68
N ILE A 336 30.44 23.01 0.21
CA ILE A 336 29.71 21.78 0.50
C ILE A 336 28.61 22.16 1.48
N TYR A 337 27.40 21.78 1.14
CA TYR A 337 26.22 21.90 1.97
C TYR A 337 25.63 20.51 2.15
N SER A 338 25.33 20.11 3.38
CA SER A 338 24.64 18.85 3.69
C SER A 338 23.35 19.13 4.41
N GLU A 339 22.30 18.42 4.02
CA GLU A 339 21.05 18.30 4.75
C GLU A 339 20.97 16.86 5.24
N VAL A 340 20.75 16.68 6.54
CA VAL A 340 20.63 15.36 7.14
C VAL A 340 19.34 15.25 7.92
N THR A 341 18.78 14.06 7.92
CA THR A 341 17.63 13.67 8.75
C THR A 341 18.04 12.45 9.54
N ASP A 342 17.89 12.49 10.86
CA ASP A 342 18.16 11.35 11.74
C ASP A 342 17.00 10.35 11.75
N ASN A 343 17.13 9.29 12.56
CA ASN A 343 16.09 8.29 12.76
C ASN A 343 14.84 8.83 13.49
N ALA A 344 14.94 9.98 14.17
CA ALA A 344 13.84 10.67 14.82
C ALA A 344 13.16 11.72 13.92
N ASP A 345 13.52 11.75 12.63
CA ASP A 345 13.07 12.72 11.64
C ASP A 345 13.41 14.19 12.00
N ASN A 346 14.38 14.41 12.89
CA ASN A 346 14.96 15.74 13.12
C ASN A 346 15.82 16.10 11.91
N TRP A 347 15.74 17.37 11.48
CA TRP A 347 16.48 17.87 10.34
C TRP A 347 17.54 18.87 10.77
N ASN A 348 18.76 18.69 10.26
CA ASN A 348 19.84 19.65 10.43
C ASN A 348 20.63 19.82 9.14
N TYR A 349 21.43 20.89 9.08
CA TYR A 349 22.35 21.13 7.98
C TYR A 349 23.73 21.52 8.49
N ALA A 350 24.75 21.13 7.74
CA ALA A 350 26.10 21.64 7.92
C ALA A 350 26.62 22.18 6.61
N PHE A 351 27.62 23.06 6.70
CA PHE A 351 28.29 23.56 5.53
C PHE A 351 29.79 23.69 5.78
N GLN A 352 30.56 23.46 4.73
CA GLN A 352 32.01 23.58 4.75
C GLN A 352 32.51 24.15 3.43
N TYR A 353 33.41 25.13 3.52
CA TYR A 353 34.10 25.63 2.34
C TYR A 353 35.29 24.72 1.99
N LEU A 354 35.30 24.19 0.78
CA LEU A 354 36.50 23.63 0.18
C LEU A 354 37.34 24.77 -0.39
N ARG A 355 38.55 24.87 0.14
CA ARG A 355 39.55 25.81 -0.37
C ARG A 355 40.46 25.05 -1.29
N THR A 356 40.56 25.48 -2.54
CA THR A 356 41.56 24.96 -3.47
C THR A 356 42.67 25.99 -3.60
N ASP A 357 43.91 25.53 -3.71
CA ASP A 357 45.04 26.40 -4.03
C ASP A 357 45.82 25.78 -5.19
N PHE A 358 45.58 26.34 -6.38
CA PHE A 358 46.30 26.00 -7.60
C PHE A 358 47.23 27.12 -8.05
N THR A 359 47.44 28.14 -7.20
CA THR A 359 48.35 29.22 -7.56
C THR A 359 49.77 28.65 -7.68
N ILE A 360 50.39 28.83 -8.85
CA ILE A 360 51.79 28.44 -9.02
C ILE A 360 52.60 29.30 -8.06
N PRO A 361 53.35 28.73 -7.10
CA PRO A 361 54.14 29.52 -6.17
C PRO A 361 55.15 30.35 -6.95
N THR A 362 55.06 31.68 -6.84
CA THR A 362 56.08 32.58 -7.37
C THR A 362 57.22 32.67 -6.36
N THR A 363 58.41 32.24 -6.77
CA THR A 363 59.63 32.45 -5.97
C THR A 363 60.30 33.73 -6.46
N GLU A 364 60.26 34.79 -5.67
CA GLU A 364 61.10 35.97 -5.89
C GLU A 364 62.46 35.74 -5.22
N ILE A 365 63.53 35.75 -6.01
CA ILE A 365 64.89 35.86 -5.46
C ILE A 365 65.15 37.34 -5.23
N ARG A 366 65.27 37.74 -3.97
CA ARG A 366 65.65 39.11 -3.56
C ARG A 366 67.13 39.22 -3.29
#